data_AF-B6IWJ4-F1
#
_entry.id   AF-B6IWJ4-F1
#
_cell.length_a   1.000
_cell.length_b   1.000
_cell.length_c   1.000
_cell.angle_alpha   90.00
_cell.angle_beta   90.00
_cell.angle_gamma   90.00
#
_symmetry.space_group_name_H-M   'P 1'
#
loop_
_entity.id
_entity.type
_entity.pdbx_description
1 polymer ?
#
loop_
_entity_poly.entity_id
_entity_poly.type
_entity_poly.pdbx_seq_one_letter_code
_entity_poly.pdbx_strand_id
1 'polypeptide(L)'
;MLESLRSRLGTTLLFLAVAVVAWLGLFDRAERALLPTTPAQAGQERLEANLTRAAALFGTARALNAVISVLQSTEVTGGVVVAQGTVSPGQALDPLNDLVERFSSVMLTATVALTGSVLLVQAGDLYGFAVLLPAGLVLAAAALWLPGSAGAAMRRAGLILLLAAAIAKLGLPATVMATEAVAERLVDPLLESGDARLRAIRLPGLDSTGAAGEETGETGGMLETLRQANDIPAQINRAVAGAASLADAVVDLTVAYAIKIVVLPLLTLWLIARLAEVLIGGLLPRRQGP
;
A
#
# COMPACT_ATOMS: atom_id res chain seq x y z
N MET A 1 -17.09 6.06 -53.78
CA MET A 1 -16.81 4.70 -53.28
C MET A 1 -15.31 4.41 -53.13
N LEU A 2 -14.47 4.74 -54.12
CA LEU A 2 -13.01 4.53 -54.04
C LEU A 2 -12.32 5.38 -52.95
N GLU A 3 -12.74 6.63 -52.76
CA GLU A 3 -12.16 7.54 -51.77
C GLU A 3 -12.41 7.10 -50.31
N SER A 4 -13.64 6.62 -50.03
CA SER A 4 -13.99 6.02 -48.74
C SER A 4 -13.23 4.71 -48.48
N LEU A 5 -12.94 3.93 -49.52
CA LEU A 5 -12.16 2.70 -49.39
C LEU A 5 -10.68 3.01 -49.08
N ARG A 6 -10.11 4.00 -49.78
CA ARG A 6 -8.73 4.46 -49.57
C ARG A 6 -8.53 5.03 -48.17
N SER A 7 -9.49 5.82 -47.68
CA SER A 7 -9.45 6.35 -46.30
C SER A 7 -9.49 5.25 -45.25
N ARG A 8 -10.39 4.25 -45.40
CA ARG A 8 -10.46 3.09 -44.50
C ARG A 8 -9.17 2.29 -44.47
N LEU A 9 -8.62 1.96 -45.65
CA LEU A 9 -7.34 1.26 -45.77
C LEU A 9 -6.20 2.03 -45.08
N GLY A 10 -6.11 3.35 -45.31
CA GLY A 10 -5.12 4.20 -44.65
C GLY A 10 -5.21 4.14 -43.13
N THR A 11 -6.43 4.27 -42.56
CA THR A 11 -6.63 4.19 -41.10
C THR A 11 -6.32 2.81 -40.52
N THR A 12 -6.67 1.73 -41.24
CA THR A 12 -6.34 0.36 -40.83
C THR A 12 -4.83 0.15 -40.81
N LEU A 13 -4.11 0.55 -41.87
CA LEU A 13 -2.66 0.44 -41.93
C LEU A 13 -1.98 1.24 -40.81
N LEU A 14 -2.47 2.45 -40.52
CA LEU A 14 -1.97 3.25 -39.42
C LEU A 14 -2.15 2.55 -38.07
N PHE A 15 -3.35 2.06 -37.76
CA PHE A 15 -3.62 1.38 -36.49
C PHE A 15 -2.78 0.12 -36.34
N LEU A 16 -2.63 -0.68 -37.39
CA LEU A 16 -1.80 -1.87 -37.37
C LEU A 16 -0.31 -1.53 -37.23
N ALA A 17 0.18 -0.49 -37.90
CA ALA A 17 1.55 -0.03 -37.74
C ALA A 17 1.83 0.42 -36.30
N VAL A 18 0.95 1.23 -35.70
CA VAL A 18 1.08 1.65 -34.30
C VAL A 18 0.99 0.45 -33.35
N ALA A 19 0.09 -0.51 -33.62
CA ALA A 19 -0.01 -1.74 -32.83
C ALA A 19 1.28 -2.57 -32.87
N VAL A 20 1.91 -2.73 -34.04
CA VAL A 20 3.19 -3.44 -34.17
C VAL A 20 4.30 -2.69 -33.42
N VAL A 21 4.37 -1.38 -33.56
CA VAL A 21 5.34 -0.53 -32.84
C VAL A 21 5.18 -0.68 -31.32
N ALA A 22 3.94 -0.70 -30.84
CA ALA A 22 3.62 -0.88 -29.44
C ALA A 22 3.97 -2.29 -28.93
N TRP A 23 3.60 -3.32 -29.69
CA TRP A 23 3.90 -4.71 -29.38
C TRP A 23 5.41 -4.99 -29.28
N LEU A 24 6.21 -4.32 -30.13
CA LEU A 24 7.67 -4.39 -30.09
C LEU A 24 8.29 -3.61 -28.90
N GLY A 25 7.47 -3.05 -28.01
CA GLY A 25 7.90 -2.27 -26.85
C GLY A 25 8.68 -1.02 -27.22
N LEU A 26 8.47 -0.46 -28.43
CA LEU A 26 9.20 0.74 -28.83
C LEU A 26 8.75 1.96 -28.03
N PHE A 27 7.47 2.03 -27.65
CA PHE A 27 6.96 3.07 -26.74
C PHE A 27 7.64 2.99 -25.38
N ASP A 28 7.76 1.80 -24.78
CA ASP A 28 8.40 1.66 -23.46
C ASP A 28 9.91 1.95 -23.51
N ARG A 29 10.57 1.58 -24.62
CA ARG A 29 11.98 1.93 -24.86
C ARG A 29 12.17 3.44 -25.04
N ALA A 30 11.29 4.08 -25.80
CA ALA A 30 11.33 5.52 -26.00
C ALA A 30 11.08 6.26 -24.69
N GLU A 31 10.07 5.83 -23.92
CA GLU A 31 9.76 6.37 -22.60
C GLU A 31 10.98 6.32 -21.67
N ARG A 32 11.63 5.16 -21.56
CA ARG A 32 12.84 4.98 -20.74
C ARG A 32 14.08 5.72 -21.26
N ALA A 33 14.12 6.06 -22.55
CA ALA A 33 15.22 6.84 -23.13
C ALA A 33 15.00 8.36 -22.97
N LEU A 34 13.74 8.81 -22.97
CA LEU A 34 13.35 10.21 -22.88
C LEU A 34 13.21 10.70 -21.43
N LEU A 35 12.69 9.86 -20.54
CA LEU A 35 12.44 10.19 -19.15
C LEU A 35 13.48 9.53 -18.25
N PRO A 36 14.08 10.27 -17.29
CA PRO A 36 15.04 9.70 -16.34
C PRO A 36 14.38 8.68 -15.41
N THR A 37 13.11 8.88 -15.08
CA THR A 37 12.28 8.00 -14.25
C THR A 37 10.90 7.90 -14.87
N THR A 38 10.43 6.70 -15.18
CA THR A 38 9.07 6.54 -15.71
C THR A 38 8.05 6.77 -14.58
N PRO A 39 6.81 7.19 -14.90
CA PRO A 39 5.76 7.33 -13.89
C PRO A 39 5.53 6.03 -13.11
N ALA A 40 5.58 4.88 -13.81
CA ALA A 40 5.43 3.57 -13.20
C ALA A 40 6.57 3.26 -12.20
N GLN A 41 7.82 3.56 -12.56
CA GLN A 41 8.96 3.40 -11.66
C GLN A 41 8.83 4.31 -10.43
N ALA A 42 8.53 5.59 -10.65
CA ALA A 42 8.33 6.55 -9.55
C ALA A 42 7.20 6.09 -8.61
N GLY A 43 6.10 5.58 -9.15
CA GLY A 43 5.01 5.00 -8.36
C GLY A 43 5.43 3.76 -7.57
N GLN A 44 6.16 2.83 -8.19
CA GLN A 44 6.65 1.62 -7.54
C GLN A 44 7.60 1.94 -6.38
N GLU A 45 8.57 2.84 -6.57
CA GLU A 45 9.51 3.25 -5.52
C GLU A 45 8.80 3.78 -4.28
N ARG A 46 7.76 4.60 -4.46
CA ARG A 46 6.95 5.12 -3.34
C ARG A 46 6.17 4.03 -2.62
N LEU A 47 5.54 3.12 -3.37
CA LEU A 47 4.79 2.00 -2.78
C LEU A 47 5.72 1.04 -2.03
N GLU A 48 6.89 0.75 -2.57
CA GLU A 48 7.91 -0.09 -1.92
C GLU A 48 8.43 0.55 -0.64
N ALA A 49 8.70 1.87 -0.65
CA ALA A 49 9.09 2.59 0.55
C ALA A 49 8.00 2.50 1.65
N ASN A 50 6.73 2.66 1.28
CA ASN A 50 5.61 2.48 2.22
C ASN A 50 5.48 1.03 2.70
N LEU A 51 5.73 0.05 1.82
CA LEU A 51 5.69 -1.38 2.15
C LEU A 51 6.76 -1.73 3.19
N THR A 52 8.00 -1.26 3.00
CA THR A 52 9.08 -1.45 3.97
C THR A 52 8.73 -0.87 5.33
N ARG A 53 8.15 0.34 5.38
CA ARG A 53 7.74 0.98 6.64
C ARG A 53 6.61 0.21 7.32
N ALA A 54 5.57 -0.19 6.59
CA ALA A 54 4.44 -0.95 7.12
C ALA A 54 4.89 -2.32 7.66
N ALA A 55 5.78 -3.02 6.94
CA ALA A 55 6.34 -4.29 7.37
C ALA A 55 7.20 -4.16 8.64
N ALA A 56 8.00 -3.09 8.74
CA ALA A 56 8.77 -2.80 9.95
C ALA A 56 7.84 -2.58 11.15
N LEU A 57 6.79 -1.76 10.98
CA LEU A 57 5.80 -1.50 12.03
C LEU A 57 5.01 -2.74 12.43
N PHE A 58 4.66 -3.61 11.48
CA PHE A 58 4.07 -4.92 11.78
C PHE A 58 4.99 -5.77 12.67
N GLY A 59 6.28 -5.85 12.32
CA GLY A 59 7.28 -6.54 13.12
C GLY A 59 7.40 -5.96 14.54
N THR A 60 7.46 -4.63 14.65
CA THR A 60 7.47 -3.93 15.95
C THR A 60 6.22 -4.24 16.76
N ALA A 61 5.03 -4.18 16.15
CA ALA A 61 3.77 -4.51 16.83
C ALA A 61 3.76 -5.96 17.34
N ARG A 62 4.28 -6.91 16.56
CA ARG A 62 4.35 -8.31 16.98
C ARG A 62 5.31 -8.51 18.14
N ALA A 63 6.46 -7.82 18.14
CA ALA A 63 7.40 -7.84 19.24
C ALA A 63 6.79 -7.23 20.52
N LEU A 64 6.11 -6.08 20.39
CA LEU A 64 5.38 -5.45 21.49
C LEU A 64 4.33 -6.39 22.10
N ASN A 65 3.52 -7.02 21.25
CA ASN A 65 2.50 -7.98 21.68
C ASN A 65 3.10 -9.17 22.44
N ALA A 66 4.28 -9.64 22.04
CA ALA A 66 4.96 -10.73 22.74
C ALA A 66 5.46 -10.29 24.13
N VAL A 67 6.08 -9.11 24.22
CA VAL A 67 6.56 -8.55 25.50
C VAL A 67 5.39 -8.31 26.46
N ILE A 68 4.29 -7.70 25.99
CA ILE A 68 3.12 -7.43 26.82
C ILE A 68 2.50 -8.75 27.33
N SER A 69 2.35 -9.75 26.46
CA SER A 69 1.80 -11.06 26.86
C SER A 69 2.66 -11.79 27.91
N VAL A 70 3.99 -11.66 27.84
CA VAL A 70 4.89 -12.22 28.86
C VAL A 70 4.72 -11.49 30.20
N LEU A 71 4.61 -10.16 30.20
CA LEU A 71 4.38 -9.38 31.42
C LEU A 71 3.05 -9.75 32.09
N GLN A 72 2.00 -9.98 31.30
CA GLN A 72 0.68 -10.40 31.79
C GLN A 72 0.71 -11.82 32.37
N SER A 73 1.35 -12.78 31.71
CA SER A 73 1.42 -14.17 32.18
C SER A 73 2.29 -14.34 33.44
N THR A 74 3.29 -13.46 33.61
CA THR A 74 4.18 -13.47 34.79
C THR A 74 3.45 -13.08 36.07
N GLU A 75 2.47 -12.17 36.00
CA GLU A 75 1.65 -11.81 37.17
C GLU A 75 0.77 -12.98 37.64
N VAL A 76 0.09 -13.64 36.70
CA VAL A 76 -0.81 -14.77 36.97
C VAL A 76 -0.05 -15.93 37.64
N THR A 77 1.19 -16.17 37.21
CA THR A 77 2.00 -17.29 37.69
C THR A 77 2.80 -16.94 38.95
N GLY A 78 3.20 -15.67 39.11
CA GLY A 78 4.04 -15.18 40.21
C GLY A 78 3.33 -14.94 41.55
N GLY A 79 2.01 -15.13 41.61
CA GLY A 79 1.26 -15.08 42.88
C GLY A 79 1.16 -13.69 43.50
N VAL A 80 1.19 -12.61 42.70
CA VAL A 80 0.85 -11.27 43.19
C VAL A 80 -0.63 -11.27 43.59
N VAL A 81 -0.88 -11.41 44.89
CA VAL A 81 -2.22 -11.53 45.46
C VAL A 81 -3.00 -10.25 45.18
N VAL A 82 -3.97 -10.35 44.27
CA VAL A 82 -4.98 -9.33 44.03
C VAL A 82 -5.80 -9.20 45.31
N ALA A 83 -5.63 -8.09 46.04
CA ALA A 83 -6.58 -7.72 47.07
C ALA A 83 -7.97 -7.63 46.43
N GLN A 84 -8.96 -8.36 46.96
CA GLN A 84 -10.29 -8.45 46.37
C GLN A 84 -10.87 -7.05 46.12
N GLY A 85 -10.84 -6.61 44.85
CA GLY A 85 -11.35 -5.29 44.43
C GLY A 85 -10.36 -4.38 43.69
N THR A 86 -9.05 -4.66 43.65
CA THR A 86 -8.07 -3.86 42.86
C THR A 86 -7.73 -4.53 41.53
N VAL A 87 -7.70 -3.78 40.43
CA VAL A 87 -7.29 -4.28 39.11
C VAL A 87 -5.84 -4.76 39.17
N SER A 88 -5.58 -5.94 38.64
CA SER A 88 -4.25 -6.54 38.55
C SER A 88 -3.38 -5.70 37.60
N PRO A 89 -2.12 -5.35 37.94
CA PRO A 89 -1.27 -4.55 37.06
C PRO A 89 -1.10 -5.09 35.63
N GLY A 90 -1.18 -6.41 35.41
CA GLY A 90 -1.19 -7.03 34.09
C GLY A 90 -2.52 -6.87 33.34
N GLN A 91 -3.67 -6.95 34.05
CA GLN A 91 -4.98 -6.64 33.47
C GLN A 91 -5.10 -5.17 33.07
N ALA A 92 -4.38 -4.26 33.74
CA ALA A 92 -4.31 -2.86 33.32
C ALA A 92 -3.64 -2.67 31.93
N LEU A 93 -2.88 -3.67 31.46
CA LEU A 93 -2.27 -3.68 30.12
C LEU A 93 -3.18 -4.30 29.04
N ASP A 94 -4.32 -4.93 29.40
CA ASP A 94 -5.22 -5.57 28.44
C ASP A 94 -5.67 -4.62 27.31
N PRO A 95 -6.12 -3.38 27.59
CA PRO A 95 -6.52 -2.46 26.52
C PRO A 95 -5.36 -2.12 25.57
N LEU A 96 -4.14 -2.08 26.08
CA LEU A 96 -2.96 -1.82 25.27
C LEU A 96 -2.60 -3.03 24.40
N ASN A 97 -2.66 -4.24 24.95
CA ASN A 97 -2.45 -5.46 24.18
C ASN A 97 -3.42 -5.53 23.00
N ASP A 98 -4.71 -5.28 23.24
CA ASP A 98 -5.74 -5.27 22.19
C ASP A 98 -5.47 -4.23 21.11
N LEU A 99 -5.00 -3.03 21.48
CA LEU A 99 -4.63 -1.99 20.53
C LEU A 99 -3.44 -2.41 19.66
N VAL A 100 -2.40 -2.98 20.28
CA VAL A 100 -1.21 -3.47 19.57
C VAL A 100 -1.56 -4.63 18.63
N GLU A 101 -2.44 -5.55 19.04
CA GLU A 101 -2.93 -6.64 18.20
C GLU A 101 -3.71 -6.13 16.98
N ARG A 102 -4.61 -5.17 17.19
CA ARG A 102 -5.37 -4.52 16.11
C ARG A 102 -4.44 -3.78 15.17
N PHE A 103 -3.50 -3.01 15.69
CA PHE A 103 -2.50 -2.31 14.90
C PHE A 103 -1.65 -3.26 14.06
N SER A 104 -1.19 -4.36 14.65
CA SER A 104 -0.48 -5.43 13.93
C SER A 104 -1.32 -5.98 12.77
N SER A 105 -2.60 -6.26 13.01
CA SER A 105 -3.53 -6.72 11.97
C SER A 105 -3.72 -5.69 10.86
N VAL A 106 -3.79 -4.41 11.19
CA VAL A 106 -3.89 -3.31 10.21
C VAL A 106 -2.59 -3.20 9.40
N MET A 107 -1.42 -3.28 10.03
CA MET A 107 -0.13 -3.21 9.33
C MET A 107 0.12 -4.42 8.41
N LEU A 108 -0.32 -5.62 8.82
CA LEU A 108 -0.31 -6.80 7.96
C LEU A 108 -1.21 -6.59 6.73
N THR A 109 -2.44 -6.14 6.96
CA THR A 109 -3.39 -5.84 5.88
C THR A 109 -2.83 -4.79 4.92
N ALA A 110 -2.22 -3.73 5.47
CA ALA A 110 -1.52 -2.69 4.73
C ALA A 110 -0.39 -3.24 3.85
N THR A 111 0.43 -4.13 4.39
CA THR A 111 1.53 -4.79 3.67
C THR A 111 1.00 -5.58 2.47
N VAL A 112 -0.09 -6.32 2.65
CA VAL A 112 -0.75 -7.07 1.56
C VAL A 112 -1.32 -6.11 0.50
N ALA A 113 -2.02 -5.06 0.91
CA ALA A 113 -2.62 -4.08 0.00
C ALA A 113 -1.57 -3.30 -0.81
N LEU A 114 -0.46 -2.89 -0.17
CA LEU A 114 0.66 -2.24 -0.82
C LEU A 114 1.35 -3.16 -1.82
N THR A 115 1.59 -4.43 -1.45
CA THR A 115 2.14 -5.43 -2.38
C THR A 115 1.23 -5.61 -3.59
N GLY A 116 -0.09 -5.69 -3.39
CA GLY A 116 -1.06 -5.74 -4.49
C GLY A 116 -0.98 -4.50 -5.38
N SER A 117 -0.80 -3.32 -4.80
CA SER A 117 -0.66 -2.06 -5.54
C SER A 117 0.63 -2.03 -6.37
N VAL A 118 1.75 -2.52 -5.82
CA VAL A 118 3.01 -2.68 -6.55
C VAL A 118 2.82 -3.60 -7.76
N LEU A 119 2.20 -4.77 -7.56
CA LEU A 119 1.92 -5.71 -8.64
C LEU A 119 0.99 -5.13 -9.71
N LEU A 120 -0.02 -4.34 -9.32
CA LEU A 120 -0.91 -3.66 -10.25
C LEU A 120 -0.17 -2.63 -11.11
N VAL A 121 0.73 -1.83 -10.52
CA VAL A 121 1.54 -0.86 -11.26
C VAL A 121 2.54 -1.57 -12.18
N GLN A 122 3.19 -2.63 -11.72
CA GLN A 122 4.09 -3.46 -12.54
C GLN A 122 3.35 -4.11 -13.71
N ALA A 123 2.17 -4.70 -13.46
CA ALA A 123 1.34 -5.28 -14.50
C ALA A 123 0.88 -4.22 -15.51
N GLY A 124 0.52 -3.03 -15.05
CA GLY A 124 0.13 -1.93 -15.92
C GLY A 124 1.28 -1.44 -16.81
N ASP A 125 2.50 -1.38 -16.26
CA ASP A 125 3.70 -1.03 -17.02
C ASP A 125 4.04 -2.09 -18.08
N LEU A 126 3.94 -3.38 -17.72
CA LEU A 126 4.29 -4.49 -18.60
C LEU A 126 3.25 -4.75 -19.68
N TYR A 127 1.95 -4.70 -19.35
CA TYR A 127 0.88 -5.12 -20.25
C TYR A 127 0.11 -3.95 -20.88
N GLY A 128 0.18 -2.74 -20.33
CA GLY A 128 -0.56 -1.57 -20.79
C GLY A 128 -0.32 -1.26 -22.26
N PHE A 129 0.88 -0.81 -22.60
CA PHE A 129 1.21 -0.47 -23.98
C PHE A 129 1.65 -1.65 -24.82
N ALA A 130 2.26 -2.68 -24.23
CA ALA A 130 2.72 -3.84 -25.00
C ALA A 130 1.58 -4.78 -25.45
N VAL A 131 0.46 -4.85 -24.70
CA VAL A 131 -0.62 -5.82 -24.97
C VAL A 131 -1.98 -5.15 -25.15
N LEU A 132 -2.45 -4.37 -24.16
CA LEU A 132 -3.80 -3.80 -24.19
C LEU A 132 -3.96 -2.79 -25.34
N LEU A 133 -2.96 -1.94 -25.55
CA LEU A 133 -2.97 -0.93 -26.62
C LEU A 133 -3.03 -1.57 -28.03
N PRO A 134 -2.14 -2.50 -28.43
CA PRO A 134 -2.23 -3.14 -29.73
C PRO A 134 -3.51 -3.96 -29.91
N ALA A 135 -3.97 -4.68 -28.89
CA ALA A 135 -5.25 -5.40 -28.95
C ALA A 135 -6.42 -4.43 -29.22
N GLY A 136 -6.45 -3.29 -28.53
CA GLY A 136 -7.44 -2.24 -28.75
C GLY A 136 -7.40 -1.65 -30.16
N LEU A 137 -6.20 -1.38 -30.69
CA LEU A 137 -6.01 -0.87 -32.05
C LEU A 137 -6.43 -1.89 -33.12
N VAL A 138 -6.13 -3.17 -32.93
CA VAL A 138 -6.54 -4.25 -33.85
C VAL A 138 -8.06 -4.38 -33.87
N LEU A 139 -8.74 -4.33 -32.72
CA LEU A 139 -10.20 -4.36 -32.67
C LEU A 139 -10.83 -3.12 -33.32
N ALA A 140 -10.24 -1.93 -33.08
CA ALA A 140 -10.68 -0.69 -33.72
C ALA A 140 -10.48 -0.75 -35.25
N ALA A 141 -9.39 -1.35 -35.72
CA ALA A 141 -9.12 -1.55 -37.14
C ALA A 141 -10.12 -2.54 -37.77
N ALA A 142 -10.37 -3.68 -37.12
CA ALA A 142 -11.35 -4.66 -37.57
C ALA A 142 -12.78 -4.08 -37.64
N ALA A 143 -13.15 -3.23 -36.68
CA ALA A 143 -14.46 -2.57 -36.65
C ALA A 143 -14.76 -1.70 -37.89
N LEU A 144 -13.74 -1.25 -38.64
CA LEU A 144 -13.92 -0.48 -39.89
C LEU A 144 -14.46 -1.34 -41.05
N TRP A 145 -14.29 -2.66 -40.96
CA TRP A 145 -14.63 -3.61 -42.01
C TRP A 145 -15.92 -4.39 -41.71
N LEU A 146 -16.35 -4.45 -40.45
CA LEU A 146 -17.60 -5.12 -40.07
C LEU A 146 -18.79 -4.12 -40.07
N PRO A 147 -19.87 -4.41 -40.81
CA PRO A 147 -21.08 -3.60 -40.76
C PRO A 147 -21.95 -3.93 -39.53
N GLY A 148 -22.90 -3.05 -39.23
CA GLY A 148 -23.97 -3.29 -38.25
C GLY A 148 -23.51 -3.36 -36.78
N SER A 149 -24.19 -4.20 -36.00
CA SER A 149 -23.96 -4.37 -34.56
C SER A 149 -22.58 -4.96 -34.24
N ALA A 150 -22.05 -5.83 -35.11
CA ALA A 150 -20.75 -6.46 -34.94
C ALA A 150 -19.61 -5.43 -34.97
N GLY A 151 -19.59 -4.52 -35.95
CA GLY A 151 -18.61 -3.42 -35.99
C GLY A 151 -18.73 -2.46 -34.81
N ALA A 152 -19.96 -2.16 -34.37
CA ALA A 152 -20.19 -1.33 -33.19
C ALA A 152 -19.67 -2.00 -31.90
N ALA A 153 -19.85 -3.32 -31.75
CA ALA A 153 -19.34 -4.10 -30.62
C ALA A 153 -17.80 -4.13 -30.62
N MET A 154 -17.16 -4.42 -31.75
CA MET A 154 -15.69 -4.42 -31.86
C MET A 154 -15.09 -3.04 -31.59
N ARG A 155 -15.73 -1.97 -32.06
CA ARG A 155 -15.31 -0.60 -31.75
C ARG A 155 -15.40 -0.31 -30.26
N ARG A 156 -16.49 -0.71 -29.59
CA ARG A 156 -16.63 -0.56 -28.13
C ARG A 156 -15.56 -1.34 -27.38
N ALA A 157 -15.35 -2.61 -27.73
CA ALA A 157 -14.32 -3.44 -27.13
C ALA A 157 -12.92 -2.84 -27.33
N GLY A 158 -12.60 -2.37 -28.54
CA GLY A 158 -11.35 -1.69 -28.84
C GLY A 158 -11.16 -0.42 -28.00
N LEU A 159 -12.18 0.43 -27.89
CA LEU A 159 -12.12 1.63 -27.04
C LEU A 159 -11.93 1.30 -25.57
N ILE A 160 -12.61 0.27 -25.05
CA ILE A 160 -12.43 -0.20 -23.67
C ILE A 160 -10.98 -0.65 -23.44
N LEU A 161 -10.39 -1.41 -24.37
CA LEU A 161 -9.00 -1.84 -24.26
C LEU A 161 -8.00 -0.68 -24.36
N LEU A 162 -8.25 0.31 -25.22
CA LEU A 162 -7.42 1.51 -25.32
C LEU A 162 -7.47 2.34 -24.03
N LEU A 163 -8.67 2.50 -23.45
CA LEU A 163 -8.82 3.16 -22.15
C LEU A 163 -8.16 2.36 -21.04
N ALA A 164 -8.31 1.04 -21.02
CA ALA A 164 -7.65 0.17 -20.07
C ALA A 164 -6.12 0.26 -20.18
N ALA A 165 -5.56 0.31 -21.40
CA ALA A 165 -4.14 0.52 -21.63
C ALA A 165 -3.65 1.84 -21.05
N ALA A 166 -4.39 2.93 -21.30
CA ALA A 166 -4.06 4.25 -20.79
C ALA A 166 -4.15 4.33 -19.26
N ILE A 167 -5.21 3.77 -18.66
CA ILE A 167 -5.37 3.72 -17.20
C ILE A 167 -4.27 2.86 -16.56
N ALA A 168 -3.98 1.69 -17.13
CA ALA A 168 -2.97 0.79 -16.59
C ALA A 168 -1.57 1.42 -16.61
N LYS A 169 -1.19 2.05 -17.74
CA LYS A 169 0.14 2.62 -17.92
C LYS A 169 0.32 3.99 -17.26
N LEU A 170 -0.71 4.84 -17.25
CA LEU A 170 -0.63 6.23 -16.77
C LEU A 170 -1.52 6.50 -15.57
N GLY A 171 -2.74 5.97 -15.57
CA GLY A 171 -3.71 6.21 -14.50
C GLY A 171 -3.31 5.62 -13.14
N LEU A 172 -2.82 4.36 -13.12
CA LEU A 172 -2.38 3.71 -11.89
C LEU A 172 -1.18 4.43 -11.26
N PRO A 173 -0.07 4.71 -11.98
CA PRO A 173 1.03 5.48 -11.41
C PRO A 173 0.60 6.89 -11.00
N ALA A 174 -0.24 7.56 -11.79
CA ALA A 174 -0.75 8.90 -11.43
C ALA A 174 -1.55 8.88 -10.12
N THR A 175 -2.32 7.81 -9.87
CA THR A 175 -3.06 7.62 -8.62
C THR A 175 -2.13 7.51 -7.43
N VAL A 176 -1.05 6.72 -7.57
CA VAL A 176 -0.03 6.58 -6.53
C VAL A 176 0.65 7.92 -6.26
N MET A 177 1.10 8.62 -7.31
CA MET A 177 1.75 9.92 -7.16
C MET A 177 0.84 10.97 -6.53
N ALA A 178 -0.45 11.00 -6.92
CA ALA A 178 -1.43 11.89 -6.33
C ALA A 178 -1.69 11.56 -4.85
N THR A 179 -1.80 10.27 -4.51
CA THR A 179 -1.94 9.79 -3.13
C THR A 179 -0.76 10.28 -2.30
N GLU A 180 0.45 10.05 -2.77
CA GLU A 180 1.67 10.41 -2.07
C GLU A 180 1.80 11.93 -1.89
N ALA A 181 1.48 12.72 -2.92
CA ALA A 181 1.51 14.18 -2.81
C ALA A 181 0.53 14.72 -1.75
N VAL A 182 -0.60 14.06 -1.55
CA VAL A 182 -1.56 14.40 -0.49
C VAL A 182 -1.06 13.88 0.87
N ALA A 183 -0.55 12.66 0.91
CA ALA A 183 -0.05 12.02 2.13
C ALA A 183 1.14 12.77 2.74
N GLU A 184 2.09 13.25 1.91
CA GLU A 184 3.25 14.04 2.34
C GLU A 184 2.87 15.27 3.17
N ARG A 185 1.70 15.86 2.91
CA ARG A 185 1.25 17.08 3.58
C ARG A 185 0.32 16.83 4.75
N LEU A 186 -0.53 15.81 4.65
CA LEU A 186 -1.62 15.57 5.61
C LEU A 186 -1.33 14.43 6.59
N VAL A 187 -0.61 13.41 6.15
CA VAL A 187 -0.48 12.13 6.87
C VAL A 187 0.93 11.89 7.36
N ASP A 188 1.95 12.19 6.56
CA ASP A 188 3.35 11.98 6.93
C ASP A 188 3.75 12.70 8.23
N PRO A 189 3.28 13.94 8.54
CA PRO A 189 3.54 14.55 9.85
C PRO A 189 2.98 13.74 11.03
N LEU A 190 1.81 13.10 10.85
CA LEU A 190 1.20 12.24 11.87
C LEU A 190 2.03 10.97 12.04
N LEU A 191 2.47 10.37 10.94
CA LEU A 191 3.33 9.19 10.94
C LEU A 191 4.66 9.45 11.64
N GLU A 192 5.33 10.55 11.32
CA GLU A 192 6.60 10.92 11.95
C GLU A 192 6.44 11.14 13.46
N SER A 193 5.35 11.80 13.87
CA SER A 193 5.07 12.02 15.29
C SER A 193 4.75 10.72 16.04
N GLY A 194 4.00 9.81 15.41
CA GLY A 194 3.67 8.49 15.95
C GLY A 194 4.92 7.60 16.06
N ASP A 195 5.74 7.58 15.02
CA ASP A 195 7.01 6.85 14.99
C ASP A 195 7.99 7.37 16.06
N ALA A 196 8.09 8.69 16.23
CA ALA A 196 8.94 9.28 17.25
C ALA A 196 8.49 8.88 18.67
N ARG A 197 7.18 8.88 18.94
CA ARG A 197 6.62 8.41 20.22
C ARG A 197 6.85 6.92 20.42
N LEU A 198 6.64 6.12 19.38
CA LEU A 198 6.86 4.67 19.42
C LEU A 198 8.32 4.33 19.74
N ARG A 199 9.28 5.04 19.12
CA ARG A 199 10.72 4.86 19.37
C ARG A 199 11.19 5.39 20.71
N ALA A 200 10.51 6.40 21.26
CA ALA A 200 10.83 6.92 22.60
C ALA A 200 10.48 5.91 23.71
N ILE A 201 9.59 4.95 23.42
CA ILE A 201 9.17 3.93 24.37
C ILE A 201 10.21 2.80 24.39
N ARG A 202 11.07 2.84 25.41
CA ARG A 202 12.00 1.75 25.71
C ARG A 202 11.28 0.66 26.50
N LEU A 203 10.84 -0.38 25.80
CA LEU A 203 10.39 -1.62 26.47
C LEU A 203 11.55 -2.61 26.55
N PRO A 204 11.77 -3.24 27.73
CA PRO A 204 12.73 -4.32 27.88
C PRO A 204 12.47 -5.42 26.84
N GLY A 205 13.50 -5.82 26.08
CA GLY A 205 13.41 -6.89 25.06
C GLY A 205 13.17 -6.44 23.61
N LEU A 206 12.98 -5.15 23.35
CA LEU A 206 12.89 -4.62 21.96
C LEU A 206 14.24 -4.25 21.36
N ASP A 207 15.24 -3.90 22.17
CA ASP A 207 16.59 -3.53 21.69
C ASP A 207 17.43 -4.75 21.26
N SER A 208 16.97 -5.96 21.58
CA SER A 208 17.69 -7.22 21.34
C SER A 208 17.50 -7.83 19.95
N THR A 209 16.68 -7.26 19.08
CA THR A 209 16.48 -7.77 17.70
C THR A 209 17.56 -7.34 16.70
N GLY A 210 18.58 -6.59 17.15
CA GLY A 210 19.75 -6.19 16.34
C GLY A 210 21.07 -6.91 16.65
N ALA A 211 21.13 -7.76 17.68
CA ALA A 211 22.38 -8.43 18.07
C ALA A 211 22.15 -9.95 18.17
N ALA A 212 22.34 -10.63 17.05
CA ALA A 212 22.59 -12.06 17.07
C ALA A 212 23.96 -12.32 17.73
N GLY A 213 23.94 -13.07 18.83
CA GLY A 213 25.09 -13.80 19.34
C GLY A 213 26.01 -13.02 20.27
N GLU A 214 25.85 -13.25 21.57
CA GLU A 214 26.99 -13.54 22.46
C GLU A 214 26.48 -14.40 23.63
N GLU A 215 26.70 -15.71 23.51
CA GLU A 215 26.64 -16.62 24.65
C GLU A 215 27.82 -16.29 25.58
N THR A 216 27.53 -15.77 26.78
CA THR A 216 28.55 -15.66 27.83
C THR A 216 28.01 -16.10 29.18
N GLY A 217 28.54 -17.23 29.66
CA GLY A 217 28.90 -17.41 31.08
C GLY A 217 27.88 -18.09 31.99
N GLU A 218 27.85 -19.43 31.96
CA GLU A 218 27.35 -20.29 33.03
C GLU A 218 28.13 -20.05 34.35
N THR A 219 27.68 -19.10 35.17
CA THR A 219 27.79 -19.10 36.65
C THR A 219 27.10 -17.89 37.30
N GLY A 220 26.72 -16.88 36.51
CA GLY A 220 25.86 -15.76 36.98
C GLY A 220 24.36 -16.08 36.95
N GLY A 221 23.96 -17.14 36.25
CA GLY A 221 22.56 -17.39 35.86
C GLY A 221 21.57 -17.51 37.02
N MET A 222 21.94 -18.14 38.14
CA MET A 222 20.99 -18.34 39.25
C MET A 222 20.78 -17.06 40.07
N LEU A 223 21.82 -16.25 40.27
CA LEU A 223 21.70 -14.96 40.99
C LEU A 223 21.01 -13.90 40.12
N GLU A 224 21.25 -13.93 38.80
CA GLU A 224 20.58 -13.07 37.83
C GLU A 224 19.10 -13.43 37.70
N THR A 225 18.76 -14.73 37.62
CA THR A 225 17.36 -15.20 37.60
C THR A 225 16.61 -14.81 38.89
N LEU A 226 17.28 -14.84 40.05
CA LEU A 226 16.71 -14.40 41.33
C LEU A 226 16.54 -12.87 41.43
N ARG A 227 17.45 -12.08 40.86
CA ARG A 227 17.29 -10.62 40.75
C ARG A 227 16.16 -10.25 39.79
N GLN A 228 16.11 -10.93 38.64
CA GLN A 228 15.08 -10.75 37.62
C GLN A 228 13.68 -11.08 38.16
N ALA A 229 13.55 -12.06 39.06
CA ALA A 229 12.31 -12.36 39.77
C ALA A 229 11.87 -11.25 40.75
N ASN A 230 12.81 -10.53 41.37
CA ASN A 230 12.50 -9.44 42.29
C ASN A 230 12.16 -8.11 41.58
N ASP A 231 12.57 -7.96 40.31
CA ASP A 231 12.27 -6.78 39.47
C ASP A 231 10.94 -6.88 38.70
N ILE A 232 10.21 -8.00 38.80
CA ILE A 232 8.92 -8.21 38.11
C ILE A 232 7.92 -7.07 38.39
N PRO A 233 7.66 -6.66 39.66
CA PRO A 233 6.73 -5.56 39.92
C PRO A 233 7.21 -4.21 39.34
N ALA A 234 8.52 -3.98 39.34
CA ALA A 234 9.11 -2.75 38.78
C ALA A 234 9.04 -2.72 37.26
N GLN A 235 9.12 -3.87 36.58
CA GLN A 235 8.94 -3.98 35.13
C GLN A 235 7.48 -3.73 34.73
N ILE A 236 6.52 -4.31 35.46
CA ILE A 236 5.10 -4.12 35.19
C ILE A 236 4.69 -2.66 35.42
N ASN A 237 5.11 -2.03 36.51
CA ASN A 237 4.79 -0.62 36.78
C ASN A 237 5.36 0.33 35.71
N ARG A 238 6.56 0.05 35.17
CA ARG A 238 7.12 0.81 34.05
C ARG A 238 6.33 0.62 32.76
N ALA A 239 5.90 -0.60 32.47
CA ALA A 239 5.05 -0.89 31.32
C ALA A 239 3.69 -0.18 31.42
N VAL A 240 3.05 -0.19 32.61
CA VAL A 240 1.80 0.51 32.87
C VAL A 240 1.96 2.02 32.74
N ALA A 241 3.06 2.59 33.23
CA ALA A 241 3.33 4.03 33.08
C ALA A 241 3.55 4.45 31.61
N GLY A 242 4.17 3.60 30.79
CA GLY A 242 4.37 3.82 29.36
C GLY A 242 3.16 3.46 28.48
N ALA A 243 2.19 2.74 29.04
CA ALA A 243 1.05 2.20 28.30
C ALA A 243 0.21 3.29 27.60
N ALA A 244 -0.06 4.40 28.29
CA ALA A 244 -0.85 5.49 27.72
C ALA A 244 -0.13 6.11 26.50
N SER A 245 1.17 6.39 26.61
CA SER A 245 1.94 6.92 25.48
C SER A 245 2.06 5.93 24.32
N LEU A 246 2.12 4.62 24.61
CA LEU A 246 2.14 3.59 23.57
C LEU A 246 0.78 3.51 22.88
N ALA A 247 -0.31 3.54 23.65
CA ALA A 247 -1.67 3.54 23.11
C ALA A 247 -1.88 4.73 22.17
N ASP A 248 -1.48 5.94 22.58
CA ASP A 248 -1.57 7.13 21.74
C ASP A 248 -0.79 6.95 20.42
N ALA A 249 0.47 6.50 20.51
CA ALA A 249 1.30 6.28 19.33
C ALA A 249 0.70 5.22 18.38
N VAL A 250 0.24 4.10 18.93
CA VAL A 250 -0.37 3.00 18.19
C VAL A 250 -1.66 3.45 17.51
N VAL A 251 -2.51 4.22 18.19
CA VAL A 251 -3.74 4.77 17.62
C VAL A 251 -3.43 5.76 16.50
N ASP A 252 -2.54 6.72 16.73
CA ASP A 252 -2.15 7.71 15.72
C ASP A 252 -1.60 7.04 14.46
N LEU A 253 -0.70 6.07 14.63
CA LEU A 253 -0.14 5.29 13.53
C LEU A 253 -1.20 4.46 12.82
N THR A 254 -2.10 3.79 13.56
CA THR A 254 -3.19 3.01 12.97
C THR A 254 -4.08 3.88 12.08
N VAL A 255 -4.51 5.03 12.60
CA VAL A 255 -5.39 5.95 11.88
C VAL A 255 -4.68 6.53 10.66
N ALA A 256 -3.45 7.02 10.83
CA ALA A 256 -2.67 7.61 9.76
C ALA A 256 -2.42 6.61 8.62
N TYR A 257 -2.03 5.37 8.93
CA TYR A 257 -1.84 4.34 7.91
C TYR A 257 -3.14 3.87 7.26
N ALA A 258 -4.24 3.75 8.01
CA ALA A 258 -5.55 3.44 7.43
C ALA A 258 -5.96 4.51 6.40
N ILE A 259 -5.72 5.79 6.71
CA ILE A 259 -5.97 6.89 5.78
C ILE A 259 -5.03 6.79 4.57
N LYS A 260 -3.71 6.62 4.78
CA LYS A 260 -2.71 6.60 3.72
C LYS A 260 -2.91 5.45 2.73
N ILE A 261 -3.29 4.26 3.20
CA ILE A 261 -3.29 3.04 2.39
C ILE A 261 -4.68 2.69 1.86
N VAL A 262 -5.75 3.11 2.54
CA VAL A 262 -7.12 2.80 2.11
C VAL A 262 -7.83 4.03 1.59
N VAL A 263 -7.88 5.10 2.39
CA VAL A 263 -8.75 6.25 2.07
C VAL A 263 -8.18 7.07 0.91
N LEU A 264 -6.91 7.47 0.98
CA LEU A 264 -6.30 8.33 -0.03
C LEU A 264 -6.21 7.67 -1.42
N PRO A 265 -5.79 6.40 -1.57
CA PRO A 265 -5.74 5.75 -2.88
C PRO A 265 -7.12 5.63 -3.53
N LEU A 266 -8.16 5.30 -2.76
CA LEU A 266 -9.52 5.20 -3.29
C LEU A 266 -10.07 6.58 -3.71
N LEU A 267 -9.83 7.60 -2.89
CA LEU A 267 -10.28 8.96 -3.18
C LEU A 267 -9.57 9.55 -4.40
N THR A 268 -8.26 9.37 -4.51
CA THR A 268 -7.48 9.87 -5.65
C THR A 268 -7.79 9.10 -6.93
N LEU A 269 -7.97 7.77 -6.85
CA LEU A 269 -8.40 6.96 -7.99
C LEU A 269 -9.77 7.44 -8.51
N TRP A 270 -10.72 7.65 -7.58
CA TRP A 270 -12.04 8.17 -7.93
C TRP A 270 -11.95 9.55 -8.58
N LEU A 271 -11.13 10.46 -8.03
CA LEU A 271 -10.95 11.81 -8.57
C LEU A 271 -10.34 11.77 -9.98
N ILE A 272 -9.32 10.96 -10.20
CA ILE A 272 -8.68 10.79 -11.52
C ILE A 272 -9.66 10.19 -12.52
N ALA A 273 -10.41 9.15 -12.12
CA ALA A 273 -11.44 8.55 -12.95
C ALA A 273 -12.51 9.58 -13.33
N ARG A 274 -12.95 10.40 -12.37
CA ARG A 274 -13.94 11.45 -12.60
C ARG A 274 -13.43 12.54 -13.55
N LEU A 275 -12.17 12.94 -13.41
CA LEU A 275 -11.54 13.90 -14.32
C LEU A 275 -11.43 13.33 -15.73
N ALA A 276 -11.05 12.05 -15.87
CA ALA A 276 -11.00 11.37 -17.16
C ALA A 276 -12.39 11.32 -17.83
N GLU A 277 -13.45 11.01 -17.09
CA GLU A 277 -14.82 11.03 -17.59
C GLU A 277 -15.23 12.42 -18.12
N VAL A 278 -14.93 13.48 -17.37
CA VAL A 278 -15.26 14.86 -17.75
C VAL A 278 -14.51 15.27 -19.01
N LEU A 279 -13.21 14.94 -19.11
CA LEU A 279 -12.41 15.23 -20.29
C LEU A 279 -12.91 14.48 -21.53
N ILE A 280 -13.20 13.18 -21.41
CA ILE A 280 -13.74 12.37 -22.51
C ILE A 280 -15.13 12.87 -22.91
N GLY A 281 -15.98 13.19 -21.94
CA GLY A 281 -17.34 13.69 -22.15
C GLY A 281 -17.39 15.11 -22.75
N GLY A 282 -16.37 15.93 -22.51
CA GLY A 282 -16.22 17.25 -23.13
C GLY A 282 -15.70 17.18 -24.57
N LEU A 283 -14.94 16.14 -24.92
CA LEU A 283 -14.38 15.93 -26.26
C LEU A 283 -15.36 15.24 -27.23
N LEU A 284 -16.34 14.50 -26.72
CA LEU A 284 -17.38 13.88 -27.54
C LEU A 284 -18.58 14.83 -27.65
N PRO A 285 -18.93 15.37 -28.85
CA PRO A 285 -20.13 16.17 -28.99
C PRO A 285 -21.33 15.35 -28.53
N ARG A 286 -22.04 15.86 -27.53
CA ARG A 286 -23.31 15.26 -27.08
C ARG A 286 -24.18 15.13 -28.31
N ARG A 287 -24.43 13.89 -28.74
CA ARG A 287 -25.53 13.61 -29.68
C ARG A 287 -26.77 14.14 -29.00
N GLN A 288 -27.22 15.31 -29.42
CA GLN A 288 -28.58 15.75 -29.17
C GLN A 288 -29.45 14.69 -29.85
N GLY A 289 -30.07 13.85 -29.03
CA GLY A 289 -31.12 12.95 -29.51
C GLY A 289 -32.29 13.80 -30.02
N PRO A 290 -33.12 13.23 -30.92
CA PRO A 290 -34.20 13.94 -31.61
C PRO A 290 -35.23 14.54 -30.64
#